data_AF-A0A6L9J6D5-F1
#
_entry.id   AF-A0A6L9J6D5-F1
#
_cell.length_a   1.000
_cell.length_b   1.000
_cell.length_c   1.000
_cell.angle_alpha   90.00
_cell.angle_beta   90.00
_cell.angle_gamma   90.00
#
_symmetry.space_group_name_H-M   'P 1'
#
loop_
_entity.id
_entity.type
_entity.pdbx_description
1 polymer ?
#
loop_
_entity_poly.entity_id
_entity_poly.type
_entity_poly.pdbx_seq_one_letter_code
_entity_poly.pdbx_strand_id
1 'polypeptide(L)'
;MTRALTADLLNRIIDNTVVVLLVRPEMLPEWDANLLMLMREVQQAGLDDEAIFLASVLALLHEPGDSLPTGTLYDHAWEQLLIGLQTGVAQSSSSNGEAMTLDQALGWVVEAVTAVLTREAEQKDMIQQGLVQMRQAAEDADIPELVAWLSHAMDVLEGKAPRDLSHLHEGVYAAYWNVLVQNLGED
;
A
#
# COMPACT_ATOMS: atom_id res chain seq x y z
N MET A 1 -21.71 5.67 -18.91
CA MET A 1 -20.24 5.61 -18.76
C MET A 1 -19.98 4.52 -17.75
N THR A 2 -19.52 3.36 -18.22
CA THR A 2 -19.23 2.20 -17.39
C THR A 2 -17.90 2.46 -16.69
N ARG A 3 -17.88 2.52 -15.35
CA ARG A 3 -16.67 2.90 -14.61
C ARG A 3 -16.14 1.66 -13.89
N ALA A 4 -15.00 1.17 -14.37
CA ALA A 4 -14.19 0.14 -13.74
C ALA A 4 -13.88 0.49 -12.27
N LEU A 5 -13.50 -0.52 -11.47
CA LEU A 5 -13.06 -0.28 -10.10
C LEU A 5 -11.88 0.70 -10.12
N THR A 6 -12.03 1.82 -9.41
CA THR A 6 -10.94 2.78 -9.24
C THR A 6 -9.88 2.17 -8.32
N ALA A 7 -8.61 2.55 -8.52
CA ALA A 7 -7.50 2.10 -7.66
C ALA A 7 -7.80 2.29 -6.16
N ASP A 8 -8.40 3.43 -5.77
CA ASP A 8 -8.79 3.68 -4.38
C ASP A 8 -9.81 2.67 -3.82
N LEU A 9 -10.76 2.25 -4.65
CA LEU A 9 -11.80 1.31 -4.24
C LEU A 9 -11.23 -0.09 -4.13
N LEU A 10 -10.35 -0.46 -5.06
CA LEU A 10 -9.63 -1.72 -5.06
C LEU A 10 -8.75 -1.88 -3.82
N ASN A 11 -7.98 -0.84 -3.46
CA ASN A 11 -7.16 -0.85 -2.25
C ASN A 11 -8.01 -0.98 -0.98
N ARG A 12 -9.16 -0.29 -0.91
CA ARG A 12 -10.10 -0.45 0.22
C ARG A 12 -10.66 -1.87 0.33
N ILE A 13 -10.95 -2.52 -0.80
CA ILE A 13 -11.44 -3.91 -0.79
C ILE A 13 -10.37 -4.83 -0.22
N ILE A 14 -9.11 -4.66 -0.63
CA ILE A 14 -7.97 -5.43 -0.12
C ILE A 14 -7.82 -5.22 1.39
N ASP A 15 -7.67 -3.98 1.83
CA ASP A 15 -7.42 -3.64 3.22
C ASP A 15 -8.53 -4.10 4.15
N ASN A 16 -9.78 -3.80 3.80
CA ASN A 16 -10.92 -4.19 4.62
C ASN A 16 -11.04 -5.72 4.70
N THR A 17 -10.75 -6.44 3.61
CA THR A 17 -10.79 -7.91 3.62
C THR A 17 -9.73 -8.48 4.55
N VAL A 18 -8.50 -7.95 4.51
CA VAL A 18 -7.42 -8.37 5.43
C VAL A 18 -7.80 -8.06 6.89
N VAL A 19 -8.29 -6.85 7.16
CA VAL A 19 -8.72 -6.43 8.51
C VAL A 19 -9.84 -7.32 9.03
N VAL A 20 -10.86 -7.59 8.22
CA VAL A 20 -12.01 -8.44 8.59
C VAL A 20 -11.55 -9.87 8.88
N LEU A 21 -10.68 -10.44 8.05
CA LEU A 21 -10.24 -11.82 8.23
C LEU A 21 -9.27 -12.01 9.40
N LEU A 22 -8.45 -11.01 9.71
CA LEU A 22 -7.38 -11.15 10.72
C LEU A 22 -7.65 -10.45 12.05
N VAL A 23 -8.27 -9.27 12.03
CA VAL A 23 -8.33 -8.35 13.17
C VAL A 23 -9.75 -8.18 13.71
N ARG A 24 -10.74 -8.05 12.81
CA ARG A 24 -12.13 -7.69 13.12
C ARG A 24 -13.13 -8.69 12.51
N PRO A 25 -13.06 -10.00 12.85
CA PRO A 25 -13.94 -11.01 12.27
C PRO A 25 -15.43 -10.78 12.55
N GLU A 26 -15.77 -10.00 13.58
CA GLU A 26 -17.14 -9.61 13.86
C GLU A 26 -17.75 -8.70 12.78
N MET A 27 -16.93 -8.04 11.95
CA MET A 27 -17.38 -7.20 10.84
C MET A 27 -17.68 -8.00 9.55
N LEU A 28 -17.40 -9.31 9.54
CA LEU A 28 -17.57 -10.16 8.36
C LEU A 28 -18.98 -10.10 7.76
N PRO A 29 -20.09 -10.19 8.53
CA PRO A 29 -21.44 -10.15 7.95
C PRO A 29 -21.76 -8.80 7.27
N GLU A 30 -21.24 -7.70 7.82
CA GLU A 30 -21.41 -6.37 7.22
C GLU A 30 -20.56 -6.21 5.96
N TRP A 31 -19.32 -6.70 6.00
CA TRP A 31 -18.40 -6.65 4.87
C TRP A 31 -18.87 -7.51 3.69
N ASP A 32 -19.36 -8.72 3.95
CA ASP A 32 -19.97 -9.60 2.94
C ASP A 32 -21.15 -8.91 2.24
N ALA A 33 -22.05 -8.28 3.01
CA ALA A 33 -23.19 -7.56 2.45
C ALA A 33 -22.77 -6.38 1.55
N ASN A 34 -21.70 -5.67 1.92
CA ASN A 34 -21.16 -4.56 1.12
C ASN A 34 -20.55 -5.06 -0.19
N LEU A 35 -19.77 -6.14 -0.17
CA LEU A 35 -19.20 -6.74 -1.37
C LEU A 35 -20.27 -7.31 -2.30
N LEU A 36 -21.33 -7.93 -1.75
CA LEU A 36 -22.48 -8.41 -2.54
C LEU A 36 -23.27 -7.26 -3.19
N MET A 37 -23.31 -6.09 -2.58
CA MET A 37 -23.91 -4.89 -3.17
C MET A 37 -23.05 -4.39 -4.34
N LEU A 38 -21.75 -4.23 -4.10
CA LEU A 38 -20.79 -3.79 -5.13
C LEU A 38 -20.74 -4.77 -6.32
N MET A 39 -20.76 -6.07 -6.06
CA MET A 39 -20.79 -7.11 -7.10
C MET A 39 -22.03 -6.97 -8.01
N ARG A 40 -23.21 -6.67 -7.43
CA ARG A 40 -24.43 -6.43 -8.21
C ARG A 40 -24.33 -5.18 -9.07
N GLU A 41 -23.70 -4.12 -8.57
CA GLU A 41 -23.50 -2.88 -9.31
C GLU A 41 -22.58 -3.10 -10.52
N VAL A 42 -21.45 -3.79 -10.34
CA VAL A 42 -20.52 -4.08 -11.45
C VAL A 42 -21.13 -5.06 -12.47
N GLN A 43 -21.92 -6.04 -12.03
CA GLN A 43 -22.65 -6.94 -12.93
C GLN A 43 -23.70 -6.19 -13.77
N GLN A 44 -24.45 -5.26 -13.16
CA GLN A 44 -25.41 -4.42 -13.89
C GLN A 44 -24.71 -3.49 -14.89
N ALA A 45 -23.46 -3.13 -14.61
CA ALA A 45 -22.62 -2.34 -15.49
C ALA A 45 -21.98 -3.18 -16.63
N GLY A 46 -22.04 -4.52 -16.58
CA GLY A 46 -21.37 -5.39 -17.55
C GLY A 46 -19.85 -5.41 -17.41
N LEU A 47 -19.37 -5.28 -16.18
CA LEU A 47 -17.96 -5.26 -15.79
C LEU A 47 -17.57 -6.65 -15.28
N ASP A 48 -17.24 -7.54 -16.21
CA ASP A 48 -17.03 -8.97 -15.93
C ASP A 48 -15.78 -9.23 -15.08
N ASP A 49 -14.67 -8.54 -15.35
CA ASP A 49 -13.41 -8.71 -14.60
C ASP A 49 -13.58 -8.28 -13.13
N GLU A 50 -14.28 -7.17 -12.90
CA GLU A 50 -14.63 -6.67 -11.58
C GLU A 50 -15.53 -7.64 -10.82
N ALA A 51 -16.53 -8.21 -11.51
CA ALA A 51 -17.43 -9.19 -10.95
C ALA A 51 -16.68 -10.48 -10.55
N ILE A 52 -15.75 -10.95 -11.39
CA ILE A 52 -14.90 -12.12 -11.10
C ILE A 52 -14.00 -11.83 -9.90
N PHE A 53 -13.32 -10.68 -9.87
CA PHE A 53 -12.49 -10.28 -8.73
C PHE A 53 -13.28 -10.25 -7.41
N LEU A 54 -14.45 -9.59 -7.39
CA LEU A 54 -15.29 -9.51 -6.20
C LEU A 54 -15.84 -10.88 -5.78
N ALA A 55 -16.15 -11.76 -6.74
CA ALA A 55 -16.56 -13.13 -6.45
C ALA A 55 -15.43 -13.94 -5.79
N SER A 56 -14.19 -13.76 -6.23
CA SER A 56 -13.01 -14.37 -5.60
C SER A 56 -12.79 -13.86 -4.18
N VAL A 57 -12.93 -12.55 -3.94
CA VAL A 57 -12.85 -11.98 -2.58
C VAL A 57 -13.95 -12.54 -1.67
N LEU A 58 -15.18 -12.66 -2.16
CA LEU A 58 -16.30 -13.27 -1.44
C LEU A 58 -16.06 -14.76 -1.15
N ALA A 59 -15.47 -15.50 -2.10
CA ALA A 59 -15.10 -16.90 -1.91
C ALA A 59 -14.07 -17.03 -0.79
N LEU A 60 -13.03 -16.20 -0.80
CA LEU A 60 -11.98 -16.17 0.21
C LEU A 60 -12.51 -15.83 1.62
N LEU A 61 -13.51 -14.94 1.73
CA LEU A 61 -14.15 -14.64 3.01
C LEU A 61 -14.82 -15.86 3.64
N HIS A 62 -15.39 -16.74 2.82
CA HIS A 62 -16.08 -17.95 3.29
C HIS A 62 -15.16 -19.16 3.37
N GLU A 63 -14.15 -19.22 2.51
CA GLU A 63 -13.16 -20.29 2.40
C GLU A 63 -11.76 -19.69 2.29
N PRO A 64 -11.09 -19.37 3.43
CA PRO A 64 -9.76 -18.72 3.46
C PRO A 64 -8.62 -19.52 2.79
N GLY A 65 -8.89 -20.75 2.33
CA GLY A 65 -7.96 -21.57 1.58
C GLY A 65 -8.06 -21.39 0.06
N ASP A 66 -9.07 -20.69 -0.44
CA ASP A 66 -9.25 -20.44 -1.87
C ASP A 66 -8.40 -19.25 -2.31
N SER A 67 -7.18 -19.56 -2.74
CA SER A 67 -6.17 -18.60 -3.22
C SER A 67 -5.97 -18.67 -4.73
N LEU A 68 -6.92 -19.27 -5.46
CA LEU A 68 -6.79 -19.41 -6.90
C LEU A 68 -6.73 -18.03 -7.57
N PRO A 69 -5.84 -17.85 -8.58
CA PRO A 69 -5.78 -16.61 -9.34
C PRO A 69 -7.14 -16.29 -9.96
N THR A 70 -7.48 -15.00 -10.01
CA THR A 70 -8.76 -14.57 -10.58
C THR A 70 -8.77 -14.71 -12.11
N GLY A 71 -7.59 -14.63 -12.75
CA GLY A 71 -7.45 -14.66 -14.19
C GLY A 71 -7.99 -13.39 -14.86
N THR A 72 -7.98 -12.28 -14.12
CA THR A 72 -8.54 -10.99 -14.52
C THR A 72 -7.47 -9.90 -14.55
N LEU A 73 -7.84 -8.70 -15.01
CA LEU A 73 -7.01 -7.49 -14.88
C LEU A 73 -6.67 -7.11 -13.41
N TYR A 74 -7.30 -7.76 -12.44
CA TYR A 74 -7.12 -7.54 -11.01
C TYR A 74 -6.23 -8.58 -10.32
N ASP A 75 -5.51 -9.43 -11.06
CA ASP A 75 -4.60 -10.42 -10.45
C ASP A 75 -3.52 -9.78 -9.56
N HIS A 76 -3.01 -8.60 -9.93
CA HIS A 76 -2.09 -7.86 -9.05
C HIS A 76 -2.76 -7.48 -7.72
N ALA A 77 -4.01 -7.01 -7.75
CA ALA A 77 -4.78 -6.68 -6.56
C ALA A 77 -5.03 -7.90 -5.66
N TRP A 78 -5.30 -9.03 -6.31
CA TRP A 78 -5.48 -10.32 -5.66
C TRP A 78 -4.20 -10.78 -4.96
N GLU A 79 -3.05 -10.68 -5.62
CA GLU A 79 -1.75 -10.99 -5.01
C GLU A 79 -1.48 -10.11 -3.78
N GLN A 80 -1.75 -8.81 -3.85
CA GLN A 80 -1.59 -7.89 -2.72
C GLN A 80 -2.47 -8.29 -1.52
N LEU A 81 -3.70 -8.74 -1.78
CA LEU A 81 -4.60 -9.26 -0.75
C LEU A 81 -4.01 -10.50 -0.08
N LEU A 82 -3.56 -11.47 -0.87
CA LEU A 82 -2.97 -12.71 -0.34
C LEU A 82 -1.70 -12.43 0.47
N ILE A 83 -0.84 -11.50 0.01
CA ILE A 83 0.34 -11.05 0.77
C ILE A 83 -0.07 -10.43 2.10
N GLY A 84 -1.10 -9.57 2.11
CA GLY A 84 -1.63 -8.96 3.33
C GLY A 84 -2.15 -10.01 4.33
N LEU A 85 -2.81 -11.06 3.86
CA LEU A 85 -3.26 -12.17 4.70
C LEU A 85 -2.11 -13.00 5.26
N GLN A 86 -1.06 -13.25 4.47
CA GLN A 86 0.10 -14.04 4.90
C GLN A 86 0.99 -13.29 5.91
N THR A 87 1.19 -12.00 5.70
CA THR A 87 2.07 -11.16 6.53
C THR A 87 1.41 -10.65 7.79
N GLY A 88 0.07 -10.69 7.87
CA GLY A 88 -0.68 -10.09 8.95
C GLY A 88 -0.67 -8.55 8.92
N VAL A 89 -0.08 -7.97 7.89
CA VAL A 89 -0.02 -6.54 7.66
C VAL A 89 -1.04 -6.24 6.58
N ALA A 90 -2.19 -5.68 6.96
CA ALA A 90 -2.98 -4.93 6.00
C ALA A 90 -2.05 -3.85 5.44
N GLN A 91 -1.77 -3.91 4.13
CA GLN A 91 -0.94 -2.91 3.46
C GLN A 91 -1.69 -1.59 3.51
N SER A 92 -1.57 -0.92 4.66
CA SER A 92 -2.40 0.20 5.06
C SER A 92 -2.14 1.35 4.09
N SER A 93 -2.88 1.33 3.00
CA SER A 93 -3.11 2.44 2.11
C SER A 93 -4.60 2.75 2.27
N SER A 94 -4.90 3.28 3.46
CA SER A 94 -6.11 4.04 3.78
C SER A 94 -7.38 3.25 4.14
N SER A 95 -7.37 2.57 5.29
CA SER A 95 -8.58 2.35 6.08
C SER A 95 -8.76 3.47 7.12
N ASN A 96 -9.18 4.66 6.64
CA ASN A 96 -10.10 5.55 7.37
C ASN A 96 -10.46 6.87 6.67
N GLY A 97 -9.95 7.23 5.49
CA GLY A 97 -10.12 8.63 5.04
C GLY A 97 -9.48 9.67 5.99
N GLU A 98 -8.75 9.20 7.00
CA GLU A 98 -7.64 9.93 7.58
C GLU A 98 -6.47 9.68 6.63
N ALA A 99 -6.07 10.73 5.90
CA ALA A 99 -4.83 10.72 5.17
C ALA A 99 -3.73 10.20 6.10
N MET A 100 -2.90 9.27 5.63
CA MET A 100 -1.69 8.85 6.32
C MET A 100 -1.00 10.10 6.84
N THR A 101 -0.80 10.19 8.16
CA THR A 101 -0.19 11.39 8.70
C THR A 101 1.25 11.48 8.18
N LEU A 102 1.80 12.69 8.09
CA LEU A 102 3.18 12.88 7.66
C LEU A 102 4.16 12.01 8.46
N ASP A 103 3.92 11.87 9.78
CA ASP A 103 4.72 11.08 10.70
C ASP A 103 4.72 9.58 10.34
N GLN A 104 3.54 9.03 10.03
CA GLN A 104 3.39 7.66 9.57
C GLN A 104 4.06 7.45 8.22
N ALA A 105 3.88 8.38 7.28
CA ALA A 105 4.47 8.32 5.95
C ALA A 105 5.99 8.28 6.01
N LEU A 106 6.60 9.19 6.78
CA LEU A 106 8.05 9.24 6.96
C LEU A 106 8.56 7.97 7.66
N GLY A 107 7.86 7.49 8.70
CA GLY A 107 8.22 6.26 9.40
C GLY A 107 8.23 5.02 8.49
N TRP A 108 7.19 4.86 7.68
CA TRP A 108 7.09 3.76 6.72
C TRP A 108 8.22 3.78 5.69
N VAL A 109 8.53 4.96 5.12
CA VAL A 109 9.63 5.07 4.14
C VAL A 109 10.97 4.71 4.77
N VAL A 110 11.25 5.16 6.00
CA VAL A 110 12.48 4.81 6.71
C VAL A 110 12.60 3.30 6.89
N GLU A 111 11.54 2.64 7.32
CA GLU A 111 11.52 1.18 7.50
C GLU A 111 11.72 0.45 6.18
N ALA A 112 10.99 0.84 5.13
CA ALA A 112 11.05 0.21 3.82
C ALA A 112 12.44 0.34 3.17
N VAL A 113 13.02 1.54 3.18
CA VAL A 113 14.36 1.79 2.61
C VAL A 113 15.43 1.02 3.41
N THR A 114 15.32 1.00 4.74
CA THR A 114 16.22 0.22 5.59
C THR A 114 16.12 -1.28 5.27
N ALA A 115 14.90 -1.81 5.17
CA ALA A 115 14.67 -3.23 4.89
C ALA A 115 15.29 -3.63 3.54
N VAL A 116 15.04 -2.85 2.49
CA VAL A 116 15.59 -3.11 1.14
C VAL A 116 17.12 -3.13 1.14
N LEU A 117 17.75 -2.17 1.81
CA LEU A 117 19.21 -2.06 1.81
C LEU A 117 19.93 -3.06 2.73
N THR A 118 19.22 -3.65 3.70
CA THR A 118 19.84 -4.56 4.69
C THR A 118 19.47 -6.03 4.53
N ARG A 119 18.24 -6.34 4.12
CA ARG A 119 17.70 -7.72 4.17
C ARG A 119 16.80 -8.13 3.01
N GLU A 120 16.13 -7.18 2.34
CA GLU A 120 15.05 -7.43 1.39
C GLU A 120 15.31 -6.76 0.03
N ALA A 121 16.50 -6.98 -0.53
CA ALA A 121 16.92 -6.36 -1.80
C ALA A 121 15.98 -6.67 -2.98
N GLU A 122 15.29 -7.82 -2.94
CA GLU A 122 14.30 -8.22 -3.94
C GLU A 122 13.06 -7.31 -3.99
N GLN A 123 12.78 -6.56 -2.91
CA GLN A 123 11.65 -5.64 -2.85
C GLN A 123 11.99 -4.23 -3.36
N LYS A 124 13.23 -3.98 -3.81
CA LYS A 124 13.68 -2.64 -4.26
C LYS A 124 12.74 -2.03 -5.29
N ASP A 125 12.37 -2.77 -6.33
CA ASP A 125 11.52 -2.26 -7.42
C ASP A 125 10.11 -1.89 -6.92
N MET A 126 9.55 -2.69 -6.02
CA MET A 126 8.24 -2.45 -5.41
C MET A 126 8.26 -1.18 -4.54
N ILE A 127 9.26 -1.07 -3.65
CA ILE A 127 9.41 0.11 -2.79
C ILE A 127 9.65 1.36 -3.62
N GLN A 128 10.47 1.27 -4.67
CA GLN A 128 10.73 2.40 -5.57
C GLN A 128 9.46 2.88 -6.28
N GLN A 129 8.61 1.97 -6.76
CA GLN A 129 7.31 2.35 -7.33
C GLN A 129 6.39 3.00 -6.31
N GLY A 130 6.38 2.52 -5.05
CA GLY A 130 5.64 3.16 -3.96
C GLY A 130 6.11 4.58 -3.67
N LEU A 131 7.42 4.81 -3.61
CA LEU A 131 7.99 6.14 -3.40
C LEU A 131 7.67 7.11 -4.55
N VAL A 132 7.64 6.64 -5.80
CA VAL A 132 7.22 7.46 -6.95
C VAL A 132 5.78 7.92 -6.81
N GLN A 133 4.87 7.04 -6.38
CA GLN A 133 3.46 7.39 -6.18
C GLN A 133 3.29 8.40 -5.03
N MET A 134 3.99 8.19 -3.91
CA MET A 134 3.98 9.14 -2.80
C MET A 134 4.53 10.51 -3.20
N ARG A 135 5.59 10.54 -4.03
CA ARG A 135 6.15 11.80 -4.54
C ARG A 135 5.15 12.53 -5.42
N GLN A 136 4.47 11.82 -6.32
CA GLN A 136 3.44 12.41 -7.18
C GLN A 136 2.29 13.00 -6.34
N ALA A 137 1.84 12.29 -5.32
CA ALA A 137 0.81 12.80 -4.42
C ALA A 137 1.28 14.05 -3.64
N ALA A 138 2.55 14.11 -3.25
CA ALA A 138 3.13 15.28 -2.60
C ALA A 138 3.29 16.48 -3.57
N GLU A 139 3.60 16.22 -4.84
CA GLU A 139 3.62 17.23 -5.91
C GLU A 139 2.20 17.80 -6.14
N ASP A 140 1.19 16.92 -6.24
CA ASP A 140 -0.21 17.32 -6.43
C ASP A 140 -0.75 18.10 -5.21
N ALA A 141 -0.24 17.82 -4.01
CA ALA A 141 -0.57 18.50 -2.77
C ALA A 141 0.27 19.76 -2.50
N ASP A 142 1.21 20.11 -3.39
CA ASP A 142 2.12 21.26 -3.27
C ASP A 142 2.94 21.26 -1.96
N ILE A 143 3.50 20.10 -1.60
CA ILE A 143 4.35 19.92 -0.40
C ILE A 143 5.81 19.68 -0.83
N PRO A 144 6.57 20.73 -1.19
CA PRO A 144 7.89 20.60 -1.80
C PRO A 144 8.93 19.94 -0.91
N GLU A 145 8.82 20.07 0.42
CA GLU A 145 9.72 19.43 1.37
C GLU A 145 9.60 17.91 1.34
N LEU A 146 8.37 17.39 1.24
CA LEU A 146 8.13 15.95 1.13
C LEU A 146 8.57 15.41 -0.24
N VAL A 147 8.39 16.17 -1.31
CA VAL A 147 8.88 15.81 -2.66
C VAL A 147 10.40 15.65 -2.67
N ALA A 148 11.12 16.62 -2.09
CA ALA A 148 12.58 16.56 -1.97
C ALA A 148 13.04 15.39 -1.10
N TRP A 149 12.38 15.18 0.05
CA TRP A 149 12.70 14.10 0.98
C TRP A 149 12.50 12.71 0.36
N LEU A 150 11.38 12.48 -0.33
CA LEU A 150 11.12 11.21 -1.04
C LEU A 150 12.11 11.00 -2.19
N SER A 151 12.50 12.07 -2.88
CA SER A 151 13.52 12.01 -3.94
C SER A 151 14.88 11.59 -3.40
N HIS A 152 15.28 12.13 -2.25
CA HIS A 152 16.50 11.72 -1.58
C HIS A 152 16.44 10.26 -1.12
N ALA A 153 15.29 9.79 -0.60
CA ALA A 153 15.12 8.38 -0.23
C ALA A 153 15.30 7.44 -1.45
N MET A 154 14.80 7.85 -2.62
CA MET A 154 15.05 7.13 -3.87
C MET A 154 16.51 7.15 -4.29
N ASP A 155 17.21 8.29 -4.17
CA ASP A 155 18.66 8.35 -4.44
C ASP A 155 19.45 7.36 -3.55
N VAL A 156 19.03 7.21 -2.29
CA VAL A 156 19.64 6.27 -1.33
C VAL A 156 19.44 4.82 -1.76
N LEU A 157 18.25 4.46 -2.27
CA LEU A 157 18.01 3.15 -2.88
C LEU A 157 18.88 2.90 -4.12
N GLU A 158 19.27 3.97 -4.82
CA GLU A 158 20.21 3.91 -5.95
C GLU A 158 21.70 3.94 -5.53
N GLY A 159 21.98 3.91 -4.23
CA GLY A 159 23.32 3.76 -3.68
C GLY A 159 23.99 5.07 -3.26
N LYS A 160 23.25 6.17 -3.18
CA LYS A 160 23.77 7.42 -2.59
C LYS A 160 23.86 7.29 -1.06
N ALA A 161 24.93 7.81 -0.48
CA ALA A 161 25.09 7.77 0.97
C ALA A 161 24.06 8.70 1.65
N PRO A 162 23.24 8.21 2.59
CA PRO A 162 22.21 9.02 3.24
C PRO A 162 22.81 10.16 4.07
N ARG A 163 24.02 10.01 4.62
CA ARG A 163 24.74 11.09 5.34
C ARG A 163 25.00 12.33 4.51
N ASP A 164 25.26 12.17 3.21
CA ASP A 164 25.51 13.30 2.32
C ASP A 164 24.27 14.19 2.15
N LEU A 165 23.08 13.65 2.44
CA LEU A 165 21.79 14.32 2.28
C LEU A 165 21.22 14.85 3.60
N SER A 166 21.76 14.45 4.75
CA SER A 166 21.21 14.82 6.08
C SER A 166 21.09 16.32 6.31
N HIS A 167 22.02 17.12 5.76
CA HIS A 167 22.03 18.57 5.91
C HIS A 167 20.97 19.30 5.07
N LEU A 168 20.29 18.59 4.16
CA LEU A 168 19.26 19.14 3.28
C LEU A 168 17.85 19.06 3.90
N HIS A 169 17.73 18.51 5.11
CA HIS A 169 16.47 18.30 5.79
C HIS A 169 16.40 19.11 7.07
N GLU A 170 15.22 19.63 7.38
CA GLU A 170 14.93 20.37 8.61
C GLU A 170 13.69 19.83 9.31
N GLY A 171 13.55 20.13 10.61
CA GLY A 171 12.36 19.77 11.39
C GLY A 171 12.09 18.26 11.44
N VAL A 172 10.84 17.86 11.21
CA VAL A 172 10.40 16.46 11.26
C VAL A 172 11.12 15.60 10.21
N TYR A 173 11.34 16.14 9.01
CA TYR A 173 12.06 15.45 7.94
C TYR A 173 13.49 15.09 8.33
N ALA A 174 14.18 15.99 9.03
CA ALA A 174 15.53 15.74 9.55
C ALA A 174 15.54 14.66 10.65
N ALA A 175 14.52 14.66 11.53
CA ALA A 175 14.41 13.66 12.58
C ALA A 175 14.30 12.24 11.98
N TYR A 176 13.38 12.04 11.03
CA TYR A 176 13.22 10.75 10.34
C TYR A 176 14.42 10.38 9.47
N TRP A 177 15.06 11.37 8.82
CA TRP A 177 16.28 11.11 8.05
C TRP A 177 17.43 10.62 8.95
N ASN A 178 17.58 11.19 10.14
CA ASN A 178 18.58 10.72 11.10
C ASN A 178 18.29 9.30 11.59
N VAL A 179 17.03 8.91 11.75
CA VAL A 179 16.66 7.51 12.06
C VAL A 179 17.09 6.59 10.92
N LEU A 180 16.86 6.97 9.66
CA LEU A 180 17.33 6.21 8.50
C LEU A 180 18.85 6.01 8.51
N VAL A 181 19.61 7.08 8.74
CA VAL A 181 21.08 7.03 8.82
C VAL A 181 21.54 6.09 9.95
N GLN A 182 20.92 6.20 11.13
CA GLN A 182 21.23 5.34 12.28
C GLN A 182 20.93 3.86 11.99
N ASN A 183 19.80 3.57 11.35
CA ASN A 183 19.39 2.21 11.02
C ASN A 183 20.35 1.53 10.02
N LEU A 184 20.92 2.31 9.10
CA LEU A 184 21.87 1.82 8.10
C LEU A 184 23.30 1.67 8.65
N GLY A 185 23.54 2.00 9.93
CA GLY A 185 24.81 1.76 10.60
C GLY A 185 25.97 2.64 10.08
N GLU A 186 25.66 3.75 9.43
CA GLU A 186 26.68 4.75 9.10
C GLU A 186 26.96 5.56 10.38
N ASP A 187 28.03 5.20 11.11
CA ASP A 187 28.63 5.89 12.27
C ASP A 187 29.68 6.94 11.89
#